data_AF-A0AA36C7N5-F1
#
_entry.id   AF-A0AA36C7N5-F1
#
_cell.length_a   1.000
_cell.length_b   1.000
_cell.length_c   1.000
_cell.angle_alpha   90.00
_cell.angle_beta   90.00
_cell.angle_gamma   90.00
#
_symmetry.space_group_name_H-M   'P 1'
#
loop_
_entity.id
_entity.type
_entity.pdbx_description
1 polymer ?
#
loop_
_entity_poly.entity_id
_entity_poly.type
_entity_poly.pdbx_seq_one_letter_code
_entity_poly.pdbx_strand_id
1 'polypeptide(L)'
;MMRNIDGFLGAELKKLASQIGEAITSEISELRVSDFHFLYFNPSSLSLRTSFNQSPLIGMSSLGLNPSASQLLPPVPQQVYRIVCETYDRLLDSSEDFGECIVKDSADWWIVIKKVNDRILIILLPPSANLPTLQDAYMRVSEIIKSRFQGIFLL
;
A
#
# COMPACT_ATOMS: atom_id res chain seq x y z
N MET A 1 31.62 39.83 -13.47
CA MET A 1 30.75 38.79 -14.09
C MET A 1 30.16 37.77 -13.11
N MET A 2 30.27 37.94 -11.78
CA MET A 2 29.76 36.97 -10.78
C MET A 2 28.58 37.49 -9.91
N ARG A 3 27.92 38.60 -10.29
CA ARG A 3 26.81 39.18 -9.49
C ARG A 3 25.41 38.64 -9.82
N ASN A 4 25.26 37.85 -10.87
CA ASN A 4 23.96 37.32 -11.32
C ASN A 4 23.75 35.84 -10.98
N ILE A 5 24.73 35.19 -10.34
CA ILE A 5 24.64 33.78 -9.93
C ILE A 5 23.65 33.62 -8.77
N ASP A 6 23.69 34.48 -7.77
CA ASP A 6 22.81 34.38 -6.59
C ASP A 6 21.32 34.58 -6.95
N GLY A 7 21.03 35.50 -7.87
CA GLY A 7 19.66 35.72 -8.35
C GLY A 7 19.13 34.56 -9.19
N PHE A 8 19.98 33.95 -10.02
CA PHE A 8 19.63 32.81 -10.87
C PHE A 8 19.46 31.52 -10.06
N LEU A 9 20.42 31.20 -9.17
CA LEU A 9 20.31 30.04 -8.27
C LEU A 9 19.14 30.19 -7.29
N GLY A 10 18.89 31.38 -6.76
CA GLY A 10 17.77 31.62 -5.86
C GLY A 10 16.41 31.36 -6.52
N ALA A 11 16.24 31.74 -7.78
CA ALA A 11 15.00 31.50 -8.54
C ALA A 11 14.84 30.01 -8.88
N GLU A 12 15.89 29.34 -9.35
CA GLU A 12 15.84 27.91 -9.68
C GLU A 12 15.66 27.04 -8.43
N LEU A 13 16.28 27.38 -7.29
CA LEU A 13 16.08 26.68 -6.02
C LEU A 13 14.65 26.81 -5.50
N LYS A 14 14.04 28.00 -5.60
CA LYS A 14 12.62 28.19 -5.23
C LYS A 14 11.69 27.40 -6.13
N LYS A 15 11.97 27.38 -7.44
CA LYS A 15 11.22 26.59 -8.41
C LYS A 15 11.34 25.10 -8.13
N LEU A 16 12.55 24.60 -7.88
CA LEU A 16 12.78 23.22 -7.45
C LEU A 16 12.06 22.90 -6.14
N ALA A 17 12.13 23.78 -5.14
CA ALA A 17 11.42 23.60 -3.88
C ALA A 17 9.89 23.57 -4.05
N SER A 18 9.34 24.41 -4.94
CA SER A 18 7.90 24.38 -5.30
C SER A 18 7.54 23.08 -6.00
N GLN A 19 8.34 22.66 -6.98
CA GLN A 19 8.12 21.41 -7.72
C GLN A 19 8.20 20.19 -6.80
N ILE A 20 9.14 20.17 -5.86
CA ILE A 20 9.24 19.13 -4.83
C ILE A 20 8.02 19.20 -3.89
N GLY A 21 7.63 20.39 -3.44
CA GLY A 21 6.46 20.59 -2.59
C GLY A 21 5.16 20.15 -3.25
N GLU A 22 4.96 20.47 -4.53
CA GLU A 22 3.80 20.07 -5.33
C GLU A 22 3.79 18.56 -5.59
N ALA A 23 4.92 17.96 -5.95
CA ALA A 23 5.04 16.52 -6.14
C ALA A 23 4.71 15.75 -4.85
N ILE A 24 5.27 16.18 -3.72
CA ILE A 24 5.00 15.58 -2.40
C ILE A 24 3.54 15.78 -1.99
N THR A 25 2.95 16.96 -2.24
CA THR A 25 1.54 17.23 -1.90
C THR A 25 0.58 16.39 -2.75
N SER A 26 0.92 16.15 -4.02
CA SER A 26 0.17 15.26 -4.92
C SER A 26 0.25 13.80 -4.46
N GLU A 27 1.45 13.31 -4.14
CA GLU A 27 1.64 11.95 -3.60
C GLU A 27 0.91 11.77 -2.26
N ILE A 28 0.99 12.75 -1.37
CA ILE A 28 0.27 12.73 -0.09
C ILE A 28 -1.24 12.68 -0.32
N SER A 29 -1.78 13.41 -1.30
CA SER A 29 -3.21 13.41 -1.60
C SER A 29 -3.68 12.05 -2.17
N GLU A 30 -2.89 11.41 -3.03
CA GLU A 30 -3.16 10.05 -3.53
C GLU A 30 -2.97 8.95 -2.47
N LEU A 31 -2.22 9.22 -1.41
CA LEU A 31 -2.05 8.32 -0.26
C LEU A 31 -3.20 8.42 0.76
N ARG A 32 -4.06 9.44 0.68
CA ARG A 32 -5.03 9.77 1.75
C ARG A 32 -6.29 8.91 1.78
N VAL A 33 -6.58 8.09 0.77
CA VAL A 33 -7.72 7.16 0.80
C VAL A 33 -7.30 5.81 0.20
N SER A 34 -6.60 5.00 0.98
CA SER A 34 -6.46 3.57 0.64
C SER A 34 -7.77 2.87 1.01
N ASP A 35 -8.37 2.15 0.08
CA ASP A 35 -9.56 1.30 0.26
C ASP A 35 -9.18 -0.16 0.56
N PHE A 36 -7.90 -0.43 0.80
CA PHE A 36 -7.38 -1.76 1.14
C PHE A 36 -6.21 -1.71 2.13
N HIS A 37 -5.99 -2.81 2.85
CA HIS A 37 -4.76 -3.05 3.59
C HIS A 37 -3.79 -3.92 2.79
N PHE A 38 -2.49 -3.75 3.04
CA PHE A 38 -1.48 -4.60 2.44
C PHE A 38 -0.27 -4.85 3.35
N LEU A 39 0.41 -5.96 3.08
CA LEU A 39 1.73 -6.31 3.59
C LEU A 39 2.55 -6.88 2.44
N TYR A 40 3.71 -6.28 2.17
CA TYR A 40 4.68 -6.75 1.22
C TYR A 40 6.00 -7.05 1.93
N PHE A 41 6.56 -8.23 1.68
CA PHE A 41 7.84 -8.64 2.21
C PHE A 41 8.75 -9.19 1.10
N ASN A 42 10.00 -8.72 1.07
CA ASN A 42 11.06 -9.25 0.21
C ASN A 42 12.18 -9.84 1.08
N PRO A 43 12.31 -11.17 1.13
CA PRO A 43 13.36 -11.83 1.92
C PRO A 43 14.76 -11.44 1.47
N SER A 44 15.01 -11.29 0.16
CA SER A 44 16.36 -11.02 -0.37
C SER A 44 16.92 -9.68 0.08
N SER A 45 16.06 -8.70 0.32
CA SER A 45 16.45 -7.37 0.80
C SER A 45 16.05 -7.10 2.25
N LEU A 46 15.40 -8.07 2.92
CA LEU A 46 14.73 -7.90 4.21
C LEU A 46 13.80 -6.66 4.26
N SER A 47 13.17 -6.32 3.13
CA SER A 47 12.32 -5.12 3.07
C SER A 47 10.87 -5.46 3.37
N LEU A 48 10.27 -4.69 4.27
CA LEU A 48 8.86 -4.80 4.65
C LEU A 48 8.16 -3.47 4.33
N ARG A 49 7.07 -3.53 3.58
CA ARG A 49 6.16 -2.39 3.34
C ARG A 49 4.76 -2.79 3.76
N THR A 50 4.08 -1.94 4.50
CA THR A 50 2.72 -2.25 4.97
C THR A 50 1.90 -0.99 5.20
N SER A 51 0.57 -1.10 5.06
CA SER A 51 -0.36 -0.04 5.44
C SER A 51 -0.73 -0.04 6.94
N PHE A 52 -0.37 -1.08 7.71
CA PHE A 52 -0.70 -1.17 9.14
C PHE A 52 0.09 -0.19 10.02
N ASN A 53 1.26 0.25 9.55
CA ASN A 53 2.18 1.11 10.32
C ASN A 53 2.03 2.61 10.01
N GLN A 54 0.96 3.03 9.34
CA GLN A 54 0.65 4.44 9.17
C GLN A 54 0.17 5.01 10.52
N SER A 55 1.14 5.35 11.39
CA SER A 55 0.91 6.25 12.50
C SER A 55 0.22 7.51 11.96
N PRO A 56 -0.80 8.06 12.65
CA PRO A 56 -1.23 9.41 12.37
C PRO A 56 0.01 10.29 12.52
N LEU A 57 0.34 10.97 11.44
CA LEU A 57 1.46 11.87 11.25
C LEU A 57 1.92 12.51 12.58
N ILE A 58 3.08 12.07 13.10
CA ILE A 58 3.81 12.69 14.22
C ILE A 58 4.21 14.16 13.91
N GLY A 59 3.84 14.70 12.74
CA GLY A 59 4.02 16.11 12.36
C GLY A 59 2.74 16.92 12.09
N MET A 60 1.52 16.37 12.15
CA MET A 60 0.29 17.16 11.90
C MET A 60 -0.45 17.62 13.16
N SER A 61 -0.05 17.15 14.35
CA SER A 61 -0.60 17.66 15.61
C SER A 61 -0.24 19.13 15.89
N SER A 62 0.73 19.71 15.19
CA SER A 62 1.07 21.14 15.31
C SER A 62 0.21 22.06 14.44
N LEU A 63 -0.69 21.52 13.61
CA LEU A 63 -1.57 22.30 12.72
C LEU A 63 -3.06 22.27 13.15
N GLY A 64 -3.39 21.70 14.31
CA GLY A 64 -4.76 21.73 14.85
C GLY A 64 -5.81 21.00 14.00
N LEU A 65 -5.38 20.15 13.06
CA LEU A 65 -6.30 19.32 12.27
C LEU A 65 -6.60 18.03 13.04
N ASN A 66 -7.89 17.83 13.34
CA ASN A 66 -8.44 16.72 14.10
C ASN A 66 -7.79 15.36 13.73
N PRO A 67 -7.37 14.54 14.71
CA PRO A 67 -6.79 13.21 14.48
C PRO A 67 -7.79 12.16 13.96
N SER A 68 -9.05 12.54 13.75
CA SER A 68 -10.16 11.64 13.40
C SER A 68 -10.18 11.16 11.93
N ALA A 69 -9.21 11.56 11.09
CA ALA A 69 -9.22 11.31 9.64
C ALA A 69 -8.15 10.33 9.14
N SER A 70 -7.34 9.74 10.02
CA SER A 70 -6.16 8.95 9.62
C SER A 70 -6.38 7.44 9.49
N GLN A 71 -7.57 6.93 9.74
CA GLN A 71 -7.95 5.54 9.41
C GLN A 71 -9.37 5.52 8.83
N LEU A 72 -9.46 5.64 7.50
CA LEU A 72 -10.72 5.45 6.77
C LEU A 72 -11.08 3.97 6.57
N LEU A 73 -10.14 3.07 6.88
CA LEU A 73 -10.34 1.63 6.72
C LEU A 73 -10.90 1.00 7.99
N PRO A 74 -11.86 0.06 7.88
CA PRO A 74 -12.35 -0.66 9.04
C PRO A 74 -11.23 -1.52 9.66
N PRO A 75 -11.24 -1.71 10.99
CA PRO A 75 -10.27 -2.58 11.63
C PRO A 75 -10.40 -4.01 11.10
N VAL A 76 -9.27 -4.65 10.83
CA VAL A 76 -9.23 -6.03 10.33
C VAL A 76 -9.64 -6.99 11.45
N PRO A 77 -10.69 -7.81 11.24
CA PRO A 77 -11.12 -8.78 12.25
C PRO A 77 -10.07 -9.87 12.53
N GLN A 78 -10.08 -10.42 13.74
CA GLN A 78 -9.10 -11.44 14.17
C GLN A 78 -9.13 -12.70 13.29
N GLN A 79 -10.31 -13.12 12.81
CA GLN A 79 -10.43 -14.28 11.94
C GLN A 79 -9.72 -14.09 10.59
N VAL A 80 -9.64 -12.86 10.09
CA VAL A 80 -8.93 -12.54 8.84
C VAL A 80 -7.42 -12.78 9.04
N TYR A 81 -6.87 -12.32 10.16
CA TYR A 81 -5.46 -12.61 10.50
C TYR A 81 -5.17 -14.11 10.62
N ARG A 82 -6.10 -14.88 11.20
CA ARG A 82 -5.95 -16.34 11.29
C ARG A 82 -5.90 -16.99 9.89
N ILE A 83 -6.84 -16.64 9.00
CA ILE A 83 -6.87 -17.18 7.62
C ILE A 83 -5.61 -16.79 6.86
N VAL A 84 -5.10 -15.57 7.07
CA VAL A 84 -3.84 -15.13 6.49
C VAL A 84 -2.69 -16.04 6.91
N CYS A 85 -2.51 -16.30 8.21
CA CYS A 85 -1.45 -17.19 8.69
C CYS A 85 -1.59 -18.61 8.12
N GLU A 86 -2.79 -19.21 8.20
CA GLU A 86 -3.06 -20.56 7.68
C GLU A 86 -2.80 -20.67 6.17
N THR A 87 -3.08 -19.61 5.41
CA THR A 87 -2.84 -19.58 3.96
C THR A 87 -1.38 -19.32 3.62
N TYR A 88 -0.72 -18.48 4.42
CA TYR A 88 0.70 -18.20 4.28
C TYR A 88 1.55 -19.44 4.54
N ASP A 89 1.29 -20.19 5.61
CA ASP A 89 2.03 -21.42 5.94
C ASP A 89 1.92 -22.45 4.79
N ARG A 90 0.71 -22.61 4.24
CA ARG A 90 0.48 -23.49 3.08
C ARG A 90 1.25 -23.06 1.82
N LEU A 91 1.41 -21.76 1.60
CA LEU A 91 2.15 -21.23 0.45
C LEU A 91 3.68 -21.28 0.65
N LEU A 92 4.14 -21.19 1.90
CA LEU A 92 5.54 -21.36 2.26
C LEU A 92 6.00 -22.81 2.09
N ASP A 93 5.17 -23.76 2.51
CA ASP A 93 5.46 -25.19 2.40
C ASP A 93 5.54 -25.66 0.93
N SER A 94 4.97 -24.87 -0.01
CA SER A 94 5.13 -25.11 -1.44
C SER A 94 6.53 -24.73 -1.91
N SER A 95 7.23 -25.68 -2.55
CA SER A 95 8.49 -25.44 -3.24
C SER A 95 8.33 -24.63 -4.54
N GLU A 96 7.12 -24.22 -4.89
CA GLU A 96 6.85 -23.44 -6.09
C GLU A 96 7.28 -21.99 -5.91
N ASP A 97 7.92 -21.43 -6.94
CA ASP A 97 8.34 -20.03 -6.97
C ASP A 97 7.17 -19.06 -7.14
N PHE A 98 6.01 -19.57 -7.60
CA PHE A 98 4.81 -18.81 -7.85
C PHE A 98 3.64 -19.44 -7.10
N GLY A 99 2.85 -18.61 -6.43
CA GLY A 99 1.62 -19.05 -5.77
C GLY A 99 0.66 -17.89 -5.60
N GLU A 100 -0.62 -18.15 -5.78
CA GLU A 100 -1.68 -17.18 -5.54
C GLU A 100 -2.86 -17.87 -4.86
N CYS A 101 -3.39 -17.24 -3.82
CA CYS A 101 -4.59 -17.67 -3.13
C CYS A 101 -5.50 -16.47 -2.89
N ILE A 102 -6.77 -16.62 -3.27
CA ILE A 102 -7.82 -15.62 -3.06
C ILE A 102 -8.95 -16.29 -2.31
N VAL A 103 -9.25 -15.78 -1.11
CA VAL A 103 -10.26 -16.32 -0.21
C VAL A 103 -11.17 -15.21 0.27
N LYS A 104 -12.46 -15.49 0.40
CA LYS A 104 -13.41 -14.62 1.09
C LYS A 104 -13.69 -15.18 2.47
N ASP A 105 -13.58 -14.35 3.50
CA ASP A 105 -13.96 -14.75 4.86
C ASP A 105 -15.49 -14.62 5.09
N SER A 106 -15.96 -15.08 6.25
CA SER A 106 -17.37 -15.00 6.64
C SER A 106 -17.85 -13.57 6.98
N ALA A 107 -16.93 -12.62 7.15
CA ALA A 107 -17.21 -11.21 7.37
C ALA A 107 -17.10 -10.40 6.07
N ASP A 108 -17.12 -11.07 4.90
CA ASP A 108 -17.03 -10.51 3.56
C ASP A 108 -15.71 -9.80 3.21
N TRP A 109 -14.64 -10.08 3.95
CA TRP A 109 -13.29 -9.64 3.59
C TRP A 109 -12.70 -10.52 2.51
N TRP A 110 -12.10 -9.89 1.50
CA TRP A 110 -11.25 -10.60 0.54
C TRP A 110 -9.81 -10.60 1.01
N ILE A 111 -9.21 -11.79 1.02
CA ILE A 111 -7.83 -12.05 1.44
C ILE A 111 -7.11 -12.58 0.22
N VAL A 112 -6.08 -11.87 -0.22
CA VAL A 112 -5.25 -12.29 -1.35
C VAL A 112 -3.82 -12.41 -0.89
N ILE A 113 -3.22 -13.58 -1.12
CA ILE A 113 -1.80 -13.83 -0.86
C ILE A 113 -1.15 -14.26 -2.16
N LYS A 114 -0.08 -13.57 -2.53
CA LYS A 114 0.71 -13.82 -3.73
C LYS A 114 2.17 -14.03 -3.35
N LYS A 115 2.75 -15.13 -3.83
CA LYS A 115 4.17 -15.49 -3.74
C LYS A 115 4.77 -15.41 -5.13
N VAL A 116 5.88 -14.70 -5.29
CA VAL A 116 6.68 -14.64 -6.52
C VAL A 116 8.16 -14.57 -6.16
N ASN A 117 8.93 -15.60 -6.49
CA ASN A 117 10.37 -15.70 -6.17
C ASN A 117 10.64 -15.37 -4.69
N ASP A 118 9.92 -16.05 -3.79
CA ASP A 118 9.93 -15.83 -2.32
C ASP A 118 9.45 -14.46 -1.84
N ARG A 119 9.13 -13.51 -2.72
CA ARG A 119 8.47 -12.26 -2.35
C ARG A 119 7.01 -12.52 -2.04
N ILE A 120 6.52 -11.93 -0.96
CA ILE A 120 5.18 -12.13 -0.47
C ILE A 120 4.42 -10.82 -0.53
N LEU A 121 3.22 -10.85 -1.09
CA LEU A 121 2.25 -9.77 -1.06
C LEU A 121 0.93 -10.28 -0.51
N ILE A 122 0.45 -9.64 0.54
CA ILE A 122 -0.85 -9.87 1.15
C ILE A 122 -1.67 -8.61 0.95
N ILE A 123 -2.88 -8.76 0.41
CA ILE A 123 -3.86 -7.68 0.23
C ILE A 123 -5.13 -8.09 0.96
N LEU A 124 -5.65 -7.20 1.79
CA LEU A 124 -6.94 -7.37 2.45
C LEU A 124 -7.89 -6.29 1.94
N LEU A 125 -8.96 -6.71 1.28
CA LEU A 125 -10.03 -5.82 0.85
C LEU A 125 -11.16 -5.88 1.88
N PRO A 126 -11.55 -4.75 2.48
CA PRO A 126 -12.69 -4.70 3.38
C PRO A 126 -13.99 -5.00 2.63
N PRO A 127 -15.07 -5.31 3.38
CA PRO A 127 -16.39 -5.54 2.80
C PRO A 127 -16.83 -4.32 1.99
N SER A 128 -17.16 -4.55 0.72
CA SER A 128 -17.56 -3.50 -0.22
C SER A 128 -18.64 -4.03 -1.16
N ALA A 129 -19.69 -3.23 -1.38
CA ALA A 129 -20.75 -3.54 -2.33
C ALA A 129 -20.24 -3.67 -3.78
N ASN A 130 -19.07 -3.09 -4.08
CA ASN A 130 -18.44 -3.13 -5.40
C ASN A 130 -17.60 -4.40 -5.63
N LEU A 131 -17.48 -5.29 -4.64
CA LEU A 131 -16.71 -6.54 -4.72
C LEU A 131 -17.55 -7.78 -4.38
N PRO A 132 -18.70 -8.01 -5.05
CA PRO A 132 -19.58 -9.12 -4.73
C PRO A 132 -19.00 -10.49 -5.12
N THR A 133 -18.20 -10.56 -6.19
CA THR A 133 -17.70 -11.83 -6.74
C THR A 133 -16.19 -11.97 -6.68
N LEU A 134 -15.71 -13.22 -6.85
CA LEU A 134 -14.29 -13.54 -6.97
C LEU A 134 -13.63 -12.81 -8.15
N GLN A 135 -14.35 -12.66 -9.27
CA GLN A 135 -13.85 -11.97 -10.45
C GLN A 135 -13.62 -10.49 -10.19
N ASP A 136 -14.52 -9.83 -9.46
CA ASP A 136 -14.39 -8.42 -9.09
C ASP A 136 -13.19 -8.20 -8.15
N ALA A 137 -13.02 -9.10 -7.17
CA ALA A 137 -11.86 -9.09 -6.29
C ALA A 137 -10.55 -9.26 -7.06
N TYR A 138 -10.50 -10.19 -8.03
CA TYR A 138 -9.34 -10.40 -8.89
C TYR A 138 -9.01 -9.16 -9.72
N MET A 139 -10.01 -8.53 -10.35
CA MET A 139 -9.83 -7.31 -11.13
C MET A 139 -9.30 -6.17 -10.25
N ARG A 140 -9.90 -5.94 -9.09
CA ARG A 140 -9.46 -4.92 -8.13
C ARG A 140 -8.02 -5.15 -7.68
N VAL A 141 -7.65 -6.39 -7.37
CA VAL A 141 -6.26 -6.72 -7.00
C VAL A 141 -5.30 -6.48 -8.15
N SER A 142 -5.67 -6.82 -9.38
CA SER A 142 -4.85 -6.55 -10.56
C SER A 142 -4.56 -5.04 -10.71
N GLU A 143 -5.57 -4.20 -10.50
CA GLU A 143 -5.41 -2.73 -10.52
C GLU A 143 -4.50 -2.23 -9.38
N ILE A 144 -4.63 -2.78 -8.17
CA ILE A 144 -3.75 -2.44 -7.03
C ILE A 144 -2.30 -2.78 -7.37
N ILE A 145 -2.06 -3.98 -7.89
CA ILE A 145 -0.71 -4.44 -8.25
C ILE A 145 -0.11 -3.53 -9.33
N LYS A 146 -0.88 -3.23 -10.38
CA LYS A 146 -0.45 -2.35 -11.47
C LYS A 146 -0.13 -0.94 -11.02
N SER A 147 -0.90 -0.39 -10.08
CA SER A 147 -0.74 1.00 -9.62
C SER A 147 0.29 1.18 -8.50
N ARG A 148 0.38 0.24 -7.54
CA ARG A 148 1.17 0.40 -6.30
C ARG A 148 2.38 -0.52 -6.20
N PHE A 149 2.41 -1.60 -6.97
CA PHE A 149 3.46 -2.62 -6.94
C PHE A 149 4.08 -2.86 -8.33
N GLN A 150 3.99 -1.85 -9.21
CA GLN A 150 4.56 -1.87 -10.54
C GLN A 150 6.06 -2.22 -10.47
N GLY A 151 6.48 -3.22 -11.25
CA GLY A 151 7.87 -3.69 -11.29
C GLY A 151 8.27 -4.69 -10.20
N ILE A 152 7.40 -4.99 -9.23
CA ILE A 152 7.66 -6.02 -8.20
C ILE A 152 7.00 -7.34 -8.57
N PHE A 153 5.71 -7.28 -8.92
CA PHE A 153 4.93 -8.41 -9.39
C PHE A 153 4.57 -8.11 -10.85
N LEU A 154 5.29 -8.74 -11.79
CA LEU A 154 4.94 -8.71 -13.20
C LEU A 154 3.81 -9.73 -13.42
N LEU A 155 2.72 -9.27 -14.03
CA LEU A 155 1.62 -10.12 -14.52
C LEU A 155 2.00 -10.72 -15.87
#